data_AF-A0A257XVL9-F1
#
_entry.id   AF-A0A257XVL9-F1
#
_cell.length_a   1.000
_cell.length_b   1.000
_cell.length_c   1.000
_cell.angle_alpha   90.00
_cell.angle_beta   90.00
_cell.angle_gamma   90.00
#
_symmetry.space_group_name_H-M   'P 1'
#
loop_
_entity.id
_entity.type
_entity.pdbx_description
1 polymer ?
#
loop_
_entity_poly.entity_id
_entity_poly.type
_entity_poly.pdbx_seq_one_letter_code
_entity_poly.pdbx_strand_id
1 'polypeptide(L)'
;DPLVGEFRVHYAGFFDPGFGHAAAGGSGARAVPEVRSREVPFILEHGQTVGRLVYERMSERPKALYGEGLGSNYQGQGLKLSKHFRAFVPAA
;
A
#
# COMPACT_ATOMS: atom_id res chain seq x y z
N ASP A 1 -25.59 14.02 -1.52
CA ASP A 1 -25.69 12.56 -1.52
C ASP A 1 -24.31 11.99 -1.82
N PRO A 2 -23.61 11.39 -0.83
CA PRO A 2 -22.24 10.91 -1.01
C PRO A 2 -22.15 9.54 -1.69
N LEU A 3 -23.24 9.02 -2.26
CA LEU A 3 -23.36 7.64 -2.75
C LEU A 3 -23.41 7.51 -4.28
N VAL A 4 -22.69 8.35 -5.03
CA VAL A 4 -22.43 8.08 -6.45
C VAL A 4 -20.95 7.77 -6.62
N GLY A 5 -20.63 6.50 -6.90
CA GLY A 5 -19.27 6.04 -7.18
C GLY A 5 -18.42 5.84 -5.93
N GLU A 6 -18.68 4.76 -5.18
CA GLU A 6 -17.91 4.46 -3.98
C GLU A 6 -16.48 4.02 -4.35
N PHE A 7 -15.56 4.98 -4.33
CA PHE A 7 -14.14 4.76 -4.43
C PHE A 7 -13.62 4.29 -3.06
N ARG A 8 -13.19 3.02 -2.97
CA ARG A 8 -12.57 2.48 -1.76
C ARG A 8 -11.10 2.21 -2.00
N VAL A 9 -10.28 2.65 -1.04
CA VAL A 9 -8.88 2.28 -0.89
C VAL A 9 -8.84 1.34 0.30
N HIS A 10 -8.71 0.04 0.04
CA HIS A 10 -8.32 -1.06 0.94
C HIS A 10 -9.35 -2.04 1.52
N TYR A 11 -8.93 -3.32 1.45
CA TYR A 11 -9.22 -4.42 2.39
C TYR A 11 -8.01 -4.77 3.30
N ALA A 12 -6.81 -4.20 3.08
CA ALA A 12 -5.63 -4.41 3.92
C ALA A 12 -5.46 -3.23 4.90
N GLY A 13 -6.17 -3.23 6.02
CA GLY A 13 -6.41 -2.02 6.82
C GLY A 13 -5.21 -1.26 7.42
N PHE A 14 -3.99 -1.85 7.49
CA PHE A 14 -2.87 -1.26 8.23
C PHE A 14 -1.53 -1.35 7.48
N PHE A 15 -0.66 -0.37 7.75
CA PHE A 15 0.77 -0.44 7.44
C PHE A 15 1.53 -0.75 8.73
N ASP A 16 2.32 -1.83 8.72
CA ASP A 16 3.06 -2.26 9.90
C ASP A 16 4.26 -1.32 10.19
N PRO A 17 4.61 -1.10 11.48
CA PRO A 17 5.83 -0.37 11.84
C PRO A 17 7.06 -0.96 11.17
N GLY A 18 7.80 -0.14 10.42
CA GLY A 18 8.96 -0.59 9.63
C GLY A 18 8.74 -0.60 8.12
N PHE A 19 7.49 -0.53 7.66
CA PHE A 19 7.19 -0.49 6.23
C PHE A 19 7.91 0.66 5.52
N GLY A 20 8.82 0.32 4.60
CA GLY A 20 9.63 1.27 3.85
C GLY A 20 10.67 2.05 4.68
N HIS A 21 10.83 1.74 5.97
CA HIS A 21 11.69 2.49 6.87
C HIS A 21 13.17 2.08 6.75
N ALA A 22 14.09 3.06 6.81
CA ALA A 22 15.53 2.84 6.66
C ALA A 22 16.14 1.87 7.68
N ALA A 23 15.74 1.97 8.95
CA ALA A 23 16.22 1.04 9.98
C ALA A 23 15.80 -0.42 9.75
N ALA A 24 14.78 -0.66 8.94
CA ALA A 24 14.33 -1.99 8.53
C ALA A 24 14.80 -2.34 7.10
N GLY A 25 15.85 -1.68 6.60
CA GLY A 25 16.44 -1.93 5.28
C GLY A 25 15.68 -1.32 4.09
N GLY A 26 14.70 -0.45 4.32
CA GLY A 26 13.93 0.23 3.28
C GLY A 26 14.54 1.55 2.81
N SER A 27 14.10 2.06 1.65
CA SER A 27 14.41 3.41 1.14
C SER A 27 13.13 4.22 0.85
N GLY A 28 12.05 3.88 1.54
CA GLY A 28 10.67 4.16 1.14
C GLY A 28 10.02 2.96 0.46
N ALA A 29 8.68 2.90 0.50
CA ALA A 29 7.89 1.89 -0.18
C ALA A 29 6.63 2.50 -0.75
N ARG A 30 6.19 2.01 -1.92
CA ARG A 30 4.93 2.44 -2.53
C ARG A 30 3.78 1.58 -2.01
N ALA A 31 2.74 2.23 -1.50
CA ALA A 31 1.48 1.55 -1.21
C ALA A 31 0.85 1.01 -2.49
N VAL A 32 0.27 -0.19 -2.43
CA VAL A 32 -0.48 -0.80 -3.54
C VAL A 32 -1.96 -0.80 -3.15
N PRO A 33 -2.72 0.22 -3.56
CA PRO A 33 -4.15 0.29 -3.26
C PRO A 33 -4.93 -0.64 -4.17
N GLU A 34 -5.95 -1.29 -3.61
CA GLU A 34 -7.01 -1.92 -4.40
C GLU A 34 -8.07 -0.87 -4.71
N VAL A 35 -8.21 -0.51 -5.98
CA VAL A 35 -9.19 0.48 -6.44
C VAL A 35 -10.28 -0.22 -7.23
N ARG A 36 -11.54 0.08 -6.93
CA ARG A 36 -12.70 -0.40 -7.66
C ARG A 36 -13.68 0.74 -7.89
N SER A 37 -14.26 0.81 -9.09
CA SER A 37 -15.45 1.62 -9.33
C SER A 37 -16.71 0.80 -9.07
N ARG A 38 -17.76 1.45 -8.58
CA ARG A 38 -19.10 0.88 -8.42
C ARG A 38 -20.11 1.77 -9.12
N GLU A 39 -21.02 1.14 -9.88
CA GLU A 39 -22.23 1.72 -10.48
C GLU A 39 -22.01 2.73 -11.62
N VAL A 40 -21.02 3.62 -11.52
CA VAL A 40 -20.73 4.65 -12.53
C VAL A 40 -19.26 4.59 -12.93
N PRO A 41 -18.91 4.77 -14.22
CA PRO A 41 -17.52 4.92 -14.63
C PRO A 41 -16.83 6.08 -13.88
N PHE A 42 -15.59 5.86 -13.47
CA PHE A 42 -14.77 6.87 -12.80
C PHE A 42 -13.42 6.99 -13.50
N ILE A 43 -12.98 8.21 -13.78
CA ILE A 43 -11.68 8.50 -14.39
C ILE A 43 -10.67 8.75 -13.28
N LEU A 44 -9.52 8.08 -13.36
CA LEU A 44 -8.37 8.32 -12.50
C LEU A 44 -7.24 8.94 -13.32
N GLU A 45 -6.69 10.02 -12.80
CA GLU A 45 -5.58 10.73 -13.43
C GLU A 45 -4.28 10.53 -12.66
N HIS A 46 -3.17 10.67 -13.38
CA HIS A 46 -1.86 10.66 -12.74
C HIS A 46 -1.72 11.85 -11.78
N GLY A 47 -1.27 11.59 -10.56
CA GLY A 47 -1.11 12.61 -9.51
C GLY A 47 -2.40 12.95 -8.77
N GLN A 48 -3.54 12.39 -9.16
CA GLN A 48 -4.79 12.55 -8.41
C GLN A 48 -4.63 12.00 -6.99
N THR A 49 -5.03 12.80 -5.99
CA THR A 49 -5.04 12.33 -4.61
C THR A 49 -6.16 11.30 -4.45
N VAL A 50 -5.77 10.07 -4.15
CA VAL A 50 -6.68 8.93 -4.00
C VAL A 50 -6.82 8.49 -2.54
N GLY A 51 -6.06 9.03 -1.60
CA GLY A 51 -6.18 8.61 -0.21
C GLY A 51 -5.27 9.38 0.71
N ARG A 52 -5.39 9.07 2.01
CA ARG A 52 -4.57 9.64 3.07
C ARG A 52 -4.05 8.53 3.96
N LEU A 53 -2.76 8.56 4.24
CA LEU A 53 -2.15 7.73 5.27
C LEU A 53 -2.32 8.42 6.62
N VAL A 54 -2.91 7.71 7.58
CA VAL A 54 -3.05 8.17 8.96
C VAL A 54 -2.03 7.41 9.80
N TYR A 55 -1.27 8.15 10.61
CA TYR A 55 -0.30 7.59 11.53
C TYR A 55 -0.88 7.54 12.93
N GLU A 56 -0.78 6.37 13.55
CA GLU A 56 -1.15 6.17 14.95
C GLU A 56 0.07 5.79 15.77
N ARG A 57 0.08 6.20 17.04
CA ARG A 57 1.17 5.90 17.96
C ARG A 57 0.98 4.49 18.53
N MET A 58 2.00 3.66 18.39
CA MET A 58 2.02 2.33 19.03
C MET A 58 2.02 2.47 20.57
N SER A 59 1.36 1.53 21.25
CA SER A 59 1.36 1.44 22.71
C SER A 59 2.76 1.23 23.29
N GLU A 60 3.60 0.47 22.60
CA GLU A 60 5.00 0.22 22.93
C GLU A 60 5.85 0.08 21.67
N ARG A 61 7.18 0.06 21.83
CA ARG A 61 8.11 -0.16 20.71
C ARG A 61 8.01 -1.64 20.26
N PRO A 62 7.74 -1.91 18.97
CA PRO A 62 7.70 -3.29 18.47
C PRO A 62 9.04 -4.01 18.65
N LYS A 63 8.99 -5.30 18.96
CA LYS A 63 10.18 -6.17 19.09
C LYS A 63 10.86 -6.48 17.76
N ALA A 64 10.08 -6.44 16.68
CA ALA A 64 10.54 -6.61 15.31
C ALA A 64 9.79 -5.62 14.42
N LEU A 65 10.50 -5.01 13.48
CA LEU A 65 9.92 -4.16 12.45
C LEU A 65 9.61 -4.97 11.19
N TYR A 66 8.60 -4.52 10.44
CA TYR A 66 8.33 -5.03 9.11
C TYR A 66 9.56 -4.84 8.23
N GLY A 67 10.07 -5.93 7.65
CA GLY A 67 11.30 -5.94 6.86
C GLY A 67 12.54 -6.52 7.56
N GLU A 68 12.56 -6.65 8.89
CA GLU A 68 13.74 -7.12 9.63
C GLU A 68 13.99 -8.65 9.54
N GLY A 69 13.10 -9.43 8.92
CA GLY A 69 13.22 -10.89 8.80
C GLY A 69 12.77 -11.48 7.46
N LEU A 70 13.06 -12.77 7.25
CA LEU A 70 12.66 -13.57 6.08
C LEU A 70 11.12 -13.70 6.03
N GLY A 71 10.47 -13.09 5.04
CA GLY A 71 9.02 -13.20 4.83
C GLY A 71 8.27 -11.88 4.59
N SER A 72 8.94 -10.74 4.66
CA SER A 72 8.35 -9.43 4.39
C SER A 72 8.13 -9.23 2.89
N ASN A 73 6.96 -9.62 2.39
CA ASN A 73 6.67 -9.69 0.96
C ASN A 73 6.74 -8.35 0.19
N TYR A 74 6.65 -7.23 0.91
CA TYR A 74 6.49 -5.88 0.34
C TYR A 74 7.53 -4.87 0.83
N GLN A 75 8.57 -5.28 1.56
CA GLN A 75 9.61 -4.35 2.03
C GLN A 75 10.50 -3.88 0.87
N GLY A 76 10.77 -2.58 0.80
CA GLY A 76 11.70 -1.99 -0.18
C GLY A 76 11.23 -2.11 -1.64
N GLN A 77 9.94 -2.33 -1.87
CA GLN A 77 9.41 -2.65 -3.19
C GLN A 77 8.98 -1.40 -3.99
N GLY A 78 9.14 -1.51 -5.32
CA GLY A 78 8.46 -0.67 -6.33
C GLY A 78 7.01 -1.09 -6.61
N LEU A 79 6.54 -1.07 -7.86
CA LEU A 79 5.22 -1.61 -8.18
C LEU A 79 5.30 -3.15 -8.28
N LYS A 80 4.58 -3.92 -7.45
CA LYS A 80 4.51 -5.39 -7.56
C LYS A 80 3.11 -5.88 -7.29
N LEU A 81 2.69 -6.84 -8.13
CA LEU A 81 1.40 -7.51 -8.04
C LEU A 81 1.35 -8.44 -6.82
N SER A 82 0.14 -8.84 -6.43
CA SER A 82 -0.06 -9.82 -5.37
C SER A 82 0.75 -11.10 -5.64
N LYS A 83 1.17 -11.80 -4.58
CA LYS A 83 1.98 -13.04 -4.63
C LYS A 83 1.34 -14.18 -5.44
N HIS A 84 0.06 -14.06 -5.76
CA HIS A 84 -0.68 -15.02 -6.58
C HIS A 84 -0.50 -14.79 -8.09
N PHE A 85 0.12 -13.69 -8.50
CA PHE A 85 0.39 -13.35 -9.89
C PHE A 85 1.87 -13.55 -10.24
N ARG A 86 2.14 -13.73 -11.53
CA ARG A 86 3.51 -13.63 -12.07
C ARG A 86 4.04 -12.21 -11.82
N ALA A 87 5.36 -12.08 -11.73
CA ALA A 87 6.00 -10.79 -11.53
C ALA A 87 5.59 -9.78 -12.61
N PHE A 88 5.30 -8.54 -12.20
CA PHE A 88 5.02 -7.46 -13.13
C PHE A 88 6.31 -7.01 -13.82
N VAL A 89 6.29 -7.00 -15.15
CA VAL A 89 7.34 -6.41 -15.98
C VAL A 89 6.71 -5.18 -16.65
N PRO A 90 7.15 -3.95 -16.31
CA PRO A 90 6.66 -2.77 -16.99
C PRO A 90 6.94 -2.87 -18.49
N ALA A 91 5.97 -2.45 -19.32
CA ALA A 91 6.26 -2.22 -20.73
C ALA A 91 7.29 -1.08 -20.83
N ALA A 92 8.27 -1.25 -21.72
CA ALA A 92 9.33 -0.26 -21.98
C ALA A 92 8.76 1.05 -22.55
#